data_AF-A0A7J6AED5-F1
#
_entry.id   AF-A0A7J6AED5-F1
#
_cell.length_a   1.000
_cell.length_b   1.000
_cell.length_c   1.000
_cell.angle_alpha   90.00
_cell.angle_beta   90.00
_cell.angle_gamma   90.00
#
_symmetry.space_group_name_H-M   'P 1'
#
loop_
_entity.id
_entity.type
_entity.pdbx_description
1 polymer ?
#
loop_
_entity_poly.entity_id
_entity_poly.type
_entity_poly.pdbx_seq_one_letter_code
_entity_poly.pdbx_strand_id
1 'polypeptide(L)'
;MRRVCGFRPSNVYCCTIANMANHLRFVARTVMVQDGNVDAAYKALNRVLSLDGIIETVKRRRYYEKPCRRRQRENYENCKRIYNTEMARKLSFVSRTNRQDPWLGC
;
A
#
# COMPACT_ATOMS: atom_id res chain seq x y z
N MET A 1 28.74 -11.21 -43.47
CA MET A 1 27.90 -12.28 -42.87
C MET A 1 27.59 -11.96 -41.41
N ARG A 2 26.57 -11.12 -41.16
CA ARG A 2 25.91 -10.98 -39.85
C ARG A 2 24.43 -10.75 -40.12
N ARG A 3 23.62 -11.73 -39.73
CA ARG A 3 22.19 -11.82 -40.03
C ARG A 3 21.46 -10.68 -39.34
N VAL A 4 20.67 -9.97 -40.13
CA VAL A 4 19.59 -9.09 -39.68
C VAL A 4 18.55 -9.99 -39.02
N CYS A 5 18.41 -9.94 -37.70
CA CYS A 5 17.32 -10.66 -37.02
C CYS A 5 16.04 -9.87 -37.25
N GLY A 6 15.23 -10.37 -38.18
CA GLY A 6 13.98 -9.76 -38.63
C GLY A 6 12.93 -9.67 -37.52
N PHE A 7 12.37 -8.48 -37.40
CA PHE A 7 11.11 -8.20 -36.74
C PHE A 7 9.98 -8.84 -37.58
N ARG A 8 9.39 -9.95 -37.11
CA ARG A 8 8.15 -10.49 -37.69
C ARG A 8 7.01 -10.36 -36.67
N PRO A 9 5.98 -9.55 -36.96
CA PRO A 9 4.71 -9.56 -36.26
C PRO A 9 3.74 -10.51 -36.98
N SER A 10 3.21 -11.49 -36.26
CA SER A 10 1.94 -12.12 -36.65
C SER A 10 1.38 -12.96 -35.50
N ASN A 11 0.21 -12.50 -35.06
CA ASN A 11 -0.92 -13.14 -34.39
C ASN A 11 -0.99 -14.67 -34.28
N VAL A 12 -1.97 -15.08 -33.47
CA VAL A 12 -2.49 -16.44 -33.18
C VAL A 12 -1.63 -17.12 -32.12
N TYR A 13 -2.05 -17.25 -30.86
CA TYR A 13 -3.34 -17.70 -30.36
C TYR A 13 -3.75 -16.90 -29.12
N CYS A 14 -5.04 -16.58 -29.06
CA CYS A 14 -5.79 -16.46 -27.81
C CYS A 14 -5.51 -17.73 -26.99
N CYS A 15 -4.44 -17.72 -26.19
CA CYS A 15 -4.21 -18.77 -25.22
C CYS A 15 -5.17 -18.47 -24.09
N THR A 16 -6.28 -19.20 -24.12
CA THR A 16 -7.17 -19.48 -23.01
C THR A 16 -6.36 -19.94 -21.80
N ILE A 17 -5.68 -19.01 -21.14
CA ILE A 17 -5.20 -19.20 -19.78
C ILE A 17 -6.44 -19.00 -18.91
N ALA A 18 -7.27 -20.04 -18.86
CA ALA A 18 -8.04 -20.35 -17.68
C ALA A 18 -7.04 -20.61 -16.54
N ASN A 19 -6.42 -19.55 -16.02
CA ASN A 19 -5.88 -19.58 -14.67
C ASN A 19 -7.11 -19.52 -13.77
N MET A 20 -7.73 -20.67 -13.56
CA MET A 20 -8.72 -20.85 -12.53
C MET A 20 -7.98 -20.66 -11.21
N ALA A 21 -8.04 -19.44 -10.71
CA ALA A 21 -7.89 -19.16 -9.29
C ALA A 21 -8.61 -20.27 -8.49
N ASN A 22 -7.88 -21.05 -7.69
CA ASN A 22 -8.43 -22.08 -6.78
C ASN A 22 -9.31 -21.49 -5.66
N HIS A 23 -9.78 -20.25 -5.82
CA HIS A 23 -10.57 -19.50 -4.87
C HIS A 23 -11.85 -18.99 -5.52
N LEU A 24 -12.91 -18.93 -4.74
CA LEU A 24 -14.20 -18.40 -5.17
C LEU A 24 -14.03 -16.98 -5.71
N ARG A 25 -14.49 -16.76 -6.95
CA ARG A 25 -14.47 -15.44 -7.59
C ARG A 25 -15.39 -14.50 -6.81
N PHE A 26 -15.02 -13.22 -6.75
CA PHE A 26 -15.78 -12.15 -6.10
C PHE A 26 -15.90 -12.23 -4.56
N VAL A 27 -15.19 -13.15 -3.90
CA VAL A 27 -15.14 -13.18 -2.43
C VAL A 27 -14.02 -12.30 -1.89
N ALA A 28 -12.84 -12.32 -2.52
CA ALA A 28 -11.71 -11.53 -2.07
C ALA A 28 -11.73 -10.12 -2.67
N ARG A 29 -11.71 -9.10 -1.80
CA ARG A 29 -11.51 -7.67 -2.15
C ARG A 29 -12.58 -7.07 -3.06
N THR A 30 -13.83 -7.50 -2.88
CA THR A 30 -15.02 -6.91 -3.52
C THR A 30 -15.69 -5.91 -2.59
N VAL A 31 -16.23 -4.84 -3.18
CA VAL A 31 -16.99 -3.80 -2.47
C VAL A 31 -18.30 -3.59 -3.21
N MET A 32 -19.40 -3.62 -2.46
CA MET A 32 -20.73 -3.31 -3.00
C MET A 32 -20.92 -1.80 -3.08
N VAL A 33 -21.51 -1.33 -4.16
CA VAL A 33 -21.82 0.10 -4.35
C VAL A 33 -23.21 0.37 -3.77
N GLN A 34 -23.30 1.34 -2.86
CA GLN A 34 -24.57 1.82 -2.32
C GLN A 34 -25.04 3.05 -3.11
N ASP A 35 -26.33 3.13 -3.41
CA ASP A 35 -27.00 4.31 -4.00
C ASP A 35 -26.35 4.85 -5.29
N GLY A 36 -25.67 4.00 -6.05
CA GLY A 36 -24.95 4.40 -7.27
C GLY A 36 -23.69 5.25 -7.02
N ASN A 37 -23.25 5.42 -5.77
CA ASN A 37 -22.07 6.22 -5.44
C ASN A 37 -20.77 5.43 -5.61
N VAL A 38 -20.27 5.40 -6.85
CA VAL A 38 -19.05 4.67 -7.24
C VAL A 38 -17.79 5.25 -6.59
N ASP A 39 -17.70 6.58 -6.44
CA ASP A 39 -16.53 7.25 -5.86
C ASP A 39 -16.32 6.89 -4.38
N ALA A 40 -17.41 6.80 -3.61
CA ALA A 40 -17.33 6.37 -2.22
C ALA A 40 -16.89 4.91 -2.10
N ALA A 41 -17.42 4.02 -2.93
CA ALA A 41 -17.03 2.61 -2.98
C ALA A 41 -15.55 2.44 -3.35
N TYR A 42 -15.05 3.21 -4.32
CA TYR A 42 -13.65 3.19 -4.70
C TYR A 42 -12.73 3.69 -3.59
N LYS A 43 -13.11 4.77 -2.88
CA LYS A 43 -12.37 5.27 -1.71
C LYS A 43 -12.32 4.23 -0.59
N ALA A 44 -13.44 3.55 -0.33
CA ALA A 44 -13.51 2.49 0.66
C ALA A 44 -12.59 1.32 0.28
N LEU A 45 -12.65 0.86 -0.97
CA LEU A 45 -11.76 -0.17 -1.49
C LEU A 45 -10.29 0.21 -1.35
N ASN A 46 -9.92 1.43 -1.74
CA ASN A 46 -8.53 1.90 -1.65
C ASN A 46 -8.04 1.98 -0.19
N ARG A 47 -8.92 2.34 0.76
CA ARG A 47 -8.61 2.32 2.19
C ARG A 47 -8.33 0.90 2.68
N VAL A 48 -9.16 -0.08 2.31
CA VAL A 48 -8.94 -1.49 2.67
C VAL A 48 -7.61 -2.00 2.11
N LEU A 49 -7.34 -1.74 0.82
CA LEU A 49 -6.08 -2.14 0.18
C LEU A 49 -4.84 -1.46 0.77
N SER A 50 -4.99 -0.24 1.29
CA SER A 50 -3.91 0.49 1.96
C SER A 50 -3.64 -0.05 3.36
N LEU A 51 -4.69 -0.39 4.12
CA LEU A 51 -4.59 -0.99 5.45
C LEU A 51 -3.94 -2.37 5.39
N ASP A 52 -4.32 -3.18 4.41
CA ASP A 52 -3.69 -4.48 4.14
C ASP A 52 -2.24 -4.35 3.64
N GLY A 53 -1.82 -3.14 3.25
CA GLY A 53 -0.49 -2.84 2.71
C GLY A 53 -0.25 -3.38 1.29
N ILE A 54 -1.28 -3.88 0.61
CA ILE A 54 -1.18 -4.51 -0.72
C ILE A 54 -0.58 -3.52 -1.73
N ILE A 55 -1.00 -2.27 -1.69
CA ILE A 55 -0.52 -1.22 -2.60
C ILE A 55 1.01 -1.06 -2.50
N GLU A 56 1.53 -1.03 -1.28
CA GLU A 56 2.97 -0.91 -1.04
C GLU A 56 3.71 -2.19 -1.44
N THR A 57 3.13 -3.37 -1.21
CA THR A 57 3.73 -4.62 -1.72
C THR A 57 3.80 -4.67 -3.24
N VAL A 58 2.75 -4.22 -3.94
CA VAL A 58 2.72 -4.19 -5.41
C VAL A 58 3.75 -3.21 -5.95
N LYS A 59 3.86 -2.00 -5.37
CA LYS A 59 4.89 -1.03 -5.75
C LYS A 59 6.30 -1.60 -5.56
N ARG A 60 6.57 -2.25 -4.42
CA ARG A 60 7.88 -2.85 -4.11
C ARG A 60 8.23 -4.01 -5.04
N ARG A 61 7.23 -4.81 -5.44
CA ARG A 61 7.41 -5.94 -6.35
C ARG A 61 7.63 -5.56 -7.81
N ARG A 62 7.53 -4.28 -8.19
CA ARG A 62 7.81 -3.82 -9.56
C ARG A 62 9.26 -4.08 -9.99
N TYR A 63 10.20 -4.02 -9.05
CA TYR A 63 11.62 -4.29 -9.30
C TYR A 63 12.15 -5.22 -8.21
N TYR A 64 13.19 -5.99 -8.54
CA TYR A 64 13.83 -6.86 -7.56
C TYR A 64 14.56 -6.04 -6.47
N GLU A 65 14.13 -6.19 -5.22
CA GLU A 65 14.81 -5.62 -4.06
C GLU A 65 15.85 -6.63 -3.54
N LYS A 66 17.13 -6.22 -3.50
CA LYS A 66 18.20 -7.05 -2.92
C LYS A 66 17.93 -7.32 -1.42
N PRO A 67 18.25 -8.52 -0.89
CA PRO A 67 17.93 -8.89 0.49
C PRO A 67 18.60 -7.98 1.53
N CYS A 68 19.81 -7.48 1.27
CA CYS A 68 20.48 -6.52 2.15
C CYS A 68 19.72 -5.18 2.24
N ARG A 69 19.15 -4.70 1.14
CA ARG A 69 18.36 -3.47 1.10
C ARG A 69 17.02 -3.65 1.81
N ARG A 70 16.39 -4.81 1.63
CA ARG A 70 15.16 -5.17 2.34
C ARG A 70 15.35 -5.13 3.87
N ARG A 71 16.41 -5.73 4.40
CA ARG A 71 16.71 -5.73 5.86
C ARG A 71 16.95 -4.31 6.40
N GLN A 72 17.68 -3.48 5.65
CA GLN A 72 17.92 -2.07 6.04
C GLN A 72 16.60 -1.28 6.12
N ARG A 73 15.72 -1.48 5.13
CA ARG A 73 14.41 -0.84 5.09
C ARG A 73 13.51 -1.29 6.24
N GLU A 74 13.42 -2.60 6.48
CA GLU A 74 12.61 -3.16 7.58
C GLU A 74 13.07 -2.62 8.95
N ASN A 75 14.39 -2.52 9.17
CA ASN A 75 14.93 -1.95 10.40
C ASN A 75 14.56 -0.46 10.54
N TYR A 76 14.71 0.32 9.47
CA TYR A 76 14.33 1.74 9.46
C TYR A 76 12.84 1.95 9.72
N GLU A 77 11.96 1.18 9.05
CA GLU A 77 10.51 1.23 9.25
C GLU A 77 10.13 0.90 10.69
N ASN A 78 10.81 -0.08 11.31
CA ASN A 78 10.56 -0.46 12.70
C ASN A 78 10.99 0.64 13.67
N CYS A 79 12.21 1.18 13.54
CA CYS A 79 12.70 2.28 14.38
C CYS A 79 11.81 3.52 14.24
N LYS A 80 11.41 3.87 13.01
CA LYS A 80 10.50 4.99 12.74
C LYS A 80 9.14 4.77 13.39
N ARG A 81 8.58 3.55 13.30
CA ARG A 81 7.31 3.21 13.94
C ARG A 81 7.40 3.38 15.46
N ILE A 82 8.44 2.86 16.10
CA ILE A 82 8.66 2.99 17.54
C ILE A 82 8.75 4.47 17.94
N TYR A 83 9.60 5.25 17.25
CA TYR A 83 9.76 6.67 17.51
C TYR A 83 8.43 7.44 17.40
N ASN A 84 7.69 7.22 16.31
CA ASN A 84 6.40 7.88 16.09
C ASN A 84 5.38 7.51 17.17
N THR A 85 5.34 6.25 17.60
CA THR A 85 4.43 5.82 18.68
C THR A 85 4.78 6.45 20.02
N GLU A 86 6.06 6.50 20.39
CA GLU A 86 6.47 7.14 21.65
C GLU A 86 6.25 8.65 21.62
N MET A 87 6.57 9.29 20.49
CA MET A 87 6.35 10.72 20.31
C MET A 87 4.86 11.08 20.41
N ALA A 88 3.98 10.30 19.79
CA ALA A 88 2.53 10.49 19.88
C ALA A 88 2.02 10.32 21.32
N ARG A 89 2.54 9.33 22.07
CA ARG A 89 2.23 9.17 23.50
C ARG A 89 2.67 10.37 24.31
N LYS A 90 3.92 10.82 24.15
CA LYS A 90 4.43 12.01 24.84
C LYS A 90 3.61 13.25 24.52
N LEU A 91 3.26 13.46 23.25
CA LEU A 91 2.43 14.58 22.83
C LEU A 91 1.04 14.54 23.48
N SER A 92 0.39 13.36 23.49
CA SER A 92 -0.91 13.18 24.14
C SER A 92 -0.89 13.39 25.66
N PHE A 93 0.28 13.19 26.28
CA PHE A 93 0.49 13.44 27.70
C PHE A 93 0.67 14.94 27.97
N VAL A 94 1.59 15.59 27.24
CA VAL A 94 1.88 17.03 27.39
C VAL A 94 0.70 17.90 26.96
N SER A 95 -0.07 17.48 25.96
CA SER A 95 -1.24 18.24 25.49
C SER A 95 -2.30 18.44 26.57
N ARG A 96 -2.37 17.54 27.57
CA ARG A 96 -3.27 17.70 28.73
C ARG A 96 -2.94 18.93 29.57
N THR A 97 -1.67 19.31 29.61
CA THR A 97 -1.19 20.49 30.34
C THR A 97 -1.16 21.76 29.50
N ASN A 98 -1.61 21.71 28.23
CA ASN A 98 -1.69 22.87 27.35
C ASN A 98 -2.88 23.77 27.71
N ARG A 99 -2.81 24.39 28.89
CA ARG A 99 -3.75 25.40 29.39
C ARG A 99 -3.16 26.80 29.18
N GLN A 100 -4.02 27.82 29.08
CA GLN A 100 -3.55 29.21 29.11
C GLN A 100 -2.88 29.49 30.46
N ASP A 101 -1.84 30.33 30.45
CA ASP A 101 -1.15 30.70 31.68
C ASP A 101 -2.14 31.40 32.63
N PRO A 102 -2.35 30.88 33.85
CA PRO A 102 -3.24 31.52 34.81
C PRO A 102 -2.69 32.84 35.36
N TRP A 103 -1.40 33.12 35.22
CA TRP A 103 -0.73 34.29 35.78
C TRP A 103 -0.24 35.23 34.68
N LEU A 104 -1.19 35.76 33.92
CA LEU A 104 -0.90 36.77 32.90
C LEU A 104 -0.49 38.09 33.57
N GLY A 105 0.79 38.45 33.46
CA GLY A 105 1.32 39.75 33.92
C GLY A 105 2.08 39.75 35.25
N CYS A 106 2.45 38.58 35.77
CA CYS A 106 3.51 38.44 36.78
C CYS A 106 4.81 37.96 36.12
#